data_AF-A0A1G0G2Z4-F1
#
_entry.id   AF-A0A1G0G2Z4-F1
#
_cell.length_a   1.000
_cell.length_b   1.000
_cell.length_c   1.000
_cell.angle_alpha   90.00
_cell.angle_beta   90.00
_cell.angle_gamma   90.00
#
_symmetry.space_group_name_H-M   'P 1'
#
loop_
_entity.id
_entity.type
_entity.pdbx_description
1 polymer ?
#
loop_
_entity_poly.entity_id
_entity_poly.type
_entity_poly.pdbx_seq_one_letter_code
_entity_poly.pdbx_strand_id
1 'polypeptide(L)' 'MKSILCYGDSNTWGFDPNQYNPNTEAFAHCSRDVRWTGRLQRLLGGDYYVIEAGLREAEEIA' A
#
# COMPACT_ATOMS: atom_id res chain seq x y z
N MET A 1 12.56 18.71 -6.97
CA MET A 1 11.56 17.63 -6.87
C MET A 1 12.26 16.30 -7.06
N LYS A 2 12.20 15.41 -6.07
CA LYS A 2 12.80 14.06 -6.11
C LYS A 2 11.71 13.00 -6.09
N SER A 3 11.83 11.98 -6.92
CA SER A 3 10.88 10.85 -6.93
C SER A 3 11.44 9.69 -6.12
N ILE A 4 10.59 9.07 -5.29
CA ILE A 4 10.94 7.89 -4.50
C ILE A 4 9.97 6.78 -4.88
N LEU A 5 10.49 5.68 -5.41
CA LEU A 5 9.72 4.47 -5.66
C LEU A 5 9.75 3.58 -4.43
N CYS A 6 8.57 3.26 -3.89
CA CYS A 6 8.39 2.24 -2.87
C CYS A 6 7.85 0.98 -3.56
N TYR A 7 8.74 0.09 -3.96
CA TYR A 7 8.39 -1.20 -4.55
C TYR A 7 8.36 -2.29 -3.45
N GLY A 8 7.28 -3.07 -3.38
CA GLY A 8 7.17 -4.10 -2.34
C GLY A 8 5.91 -4.95 -2.42
N ASP A 9 5.65 -5.66 -1.32
CA ASP A 9 4.59 -6.65 -1.18
C ASP A 9 3.26 -6.05 -0.64
N SER A 10 2.43 -6.90 -0.02
CA SER A 10 1.16 -6.54 0.62
C SER A 10 1.30 -5.46 1.71
N ASN A 11 2.45 -5.33 2.37
CA ASN A 11 2.69 -4.26 3.35
C ASN A 11 2.82 -2.89 2.68
N THR A 12 3.42 -2.85 1.49
CA THR A 12 3.51 -1.63 0.67
C THR A 12 2.20 -1.35 -0.06
N TRP A 13 1.49 -2.39 -0.51
CA TRP A 13 0.14 -2.25 -1.04
C TRP A 13 -0.78 -1.66 0.03
N GLY A 14 -0.65 -2.06 1.29
CA GLY A 14 -1.44 -1.53 2.39
C GLY A 14 -2.61 -2.46 2.75
N PHE A 15 -2.32 -3.74 2.93
CA PHE A 15 -3.28 -4.71 3.43
C PHE A 15 -3.74 -4.35 4.85
N ASP A 16 -5.07 -4.34 5.11
CA ASP A 16 -5.63 -4.17 6.44
C ASP A 16 -5.99 -5.53 7.07
N PRO A 17 -5.19 -6.05 8.03
CA PRO A 17 -5.46 -7.34 8.66
C PRO A 17 -6.74 -7.34 9.51
N ASN A 18 -7.23 -6.18 9.94
CA ASN A 18 -8.45 -6.11 10.78
C ASN A 18 -9.73 -6.33 9.98
N GLN A 19 -9.65 -6.20 8.66
CA GLN A 19 -10.77 -6.38 7.74
C GLN A 19 -10.64 -7.66 6.92
N TYR A 20 -9.75 -8.57 7.31
CA TYR A 20 -9.63 -9.87 6.67
C TYR A 20 -10.72 -10.83 7.15
N ASN A 21 -11.53 -11.33 6.21
CA ASN A 21 -12.48 -12.41 6.46
C ASN A 21 -11.90 -13.73 5.94
N PRO A 22 -11.52 -14.67 6.81
CA PRO A 22 -10.91 -15.94 6.40
C PRO A 22 -11.90 -16.89 5.68
N ASN A 23 -13.21 -16.68 5.81
CA ASN A 23 -14.21 -17.53 5.16
C ASN A 23 -14.49 -17.12 3.71
N THR A 24 -14.22 -15.86 3.37
CA THR A 24 -14.52 -15.29 2.05
C THR A 24 -13.26 -14.73 1.37
N GLU A 25 -12.12 -14.83 2.04
CA GLU A 25 -10.83 -14.23 1.67
C GLU A 25 -10.93 -12.73 1.37
N ALA A 26 -12.00 -12.08 1.86
CA ALA A 26 -12.22 -10.66 1.63
C ALA A 26 -11.27 -9.86 2.51
N PHE A 27 -10.76 -8.76 1.97
CA PHE A 27 -9.84 -7.87 2.67
C PHE A 27 -10.09 -6.43 2.26
N ALA A 28 -9.60 -5.49 3.08
CA ALA A 28 -9.61 -4.09 2.74
C ALA A 28 -8.20 -3.58 2.37
N HIS A 29 -8.22 -2.50 1.60
CA HIS A 29 -7.05 -1.70 1.29
C HIS A 29 -7.06 -0.48 2.21
N CYS A 30 -5.98 -0.27 2.97
CA CYS A 30 -5.79 0.93 3.79
C CYS A 30 -5.89 2.18 2.90
N SER A 31 -6.57 3.22 3.39
CA SER A 31 -6.57 4.52 2.73
C SER A 31 -5.15 5.11 2.63
N ARG A 32 -4.93 6.01 1.67
CA ARG A 32 -3.59 6.54 1.38
C ARG A 32 -2.93 7.18 2.60
N ASP A 33 -3.69 7.90 3.41
CA ASP A 33 -3.21 8.57 4.63
C ASP A 33 -2.87 7.61 5.79
N VAL A 34 -3.37 6.36 5.72
CA VAL A 34 -3.06 5.30 6.69
C VAL A 34 -1.82 4.52 6.27
N ARG A 35 -1.66 4.20 4.98
CA ARG A 35 -0.49 3.48 4.45
C ARG A 35 0.82 4.21 4.76
N TRP A 36 1.88 3.45 5.02
CA TRP A 36 3.17 4.02 5.41
C TRP A 36 3.77 4.92 4.31
N THR A 37 3.55 4.58 3.04
CA THR A 37 3.99 5.36 1.87
C THR A 37 3.26 6.71 1.74
N GLY A 38 1.97 6.79 2.08
CA GLY A 38 1.27 8.06 2.12
C GLY A 38 1.65 8.91 3.34
N ARG A 39 1.96 8.29 4.49
CA ARG A 39 2.58 9.00 5.61
C ARG A 39 3.97 9.52 5.24
N LEU A 40 4.77 8.73 4.51
CA LEU A 40 6.06 9.17 3.99
C LEU A 40 5.90 10.40 3.08
N GLN A 41 4.95 10.40 2.14
CA GLN A 41 4.67 11.56 1.30
C GLN A 41 4.32 12.81 2.12
N ARG A 42 3.50 12.65 3.16
CA ARG A 42 3.12 13.75 4.06
C ARG A 42 4.33 14.31 4.82
N LEU A 43 5.19 13.44 5.34
CA LEU A 43 6.37 13.83 6.12
C LEU A 43 7.44 14.49 5.26
N LEU A 44 7.63 14.04 4.02
CA LEU A 44 8.61 14.60 3.09
C LEU A 44 8.16 15.93 2.45
N GLY A 45 6.85 16.16 2.36
CA GLY A 45 6.29 17.38 1.78
C GLY A 45 6.45 17.47 0.26
N GLY A 46 6.22 18.67 -0.28
CA GLY A 46 6.12 18.91 -1.74
C GLY A 46 7.43 18.80 -2.52
N ASP A 47 8.57 18.72 -1.85
CA ASP A 47 9.87 18.52 -2.51
C ASP A 47 10.07 17.10 -3.03
N TYR A 48 9.23 16.16 -2.57
CA TYR A 48 9.28 14.75 -2.90
C TYR A 48 7.96 14.26 -3.49
N TYR A 49 8.06 13.28 -4.38
CA TYR A 49 6.93 12.54 -4.91
C TYR A 49 7.13 11.05 -4.64
N VAL A 50 6.27 10.48 -3.81
CA VAL A 50 6.29 9.05 -3.46
C VAL A 50 5.40 8.27 -4.42
N ILE A 51 6.00 7.30 -5.10
CA ILE A 51 5.34 6.36 -6.01
C ILE A 51 5.15 5.04 -5.25
N GLU A 52 3.90 4.60 -5.14
CA GLU A 52 3.50 3.39 -4.44
C GLU A 52 3.40 2.23 -5.44
N ALA A 53 4.32 1.27 -5.38
CA ALA A 53 4.32 0.08 -6.23
C ALA A 53 4.30 -1.19 -5.37
N GLY A 54 3.26 -1.30 -4.55
CA GLY A 54 2.97 -2.49 -3.76
C GLY A 54 2.14 -3.48 -4.56
N LEU A 55 2.50 -4.76 -4.52
CA LEU A 55 1.73 -5.86 -5.10
C LEU A 55 1.45 -6.90 -4.01
N ARG A 56 0.18 -7.25 -3.83
CA ARG A 56 -0.18 -8.47 -3.08
C ARG A 56 -0.01 -9.67 -4.00
N GLU A 57 0.24 -10.86 -3.47
CA GLU A 57 0.19 -12.08 -4.29
C GLU A 57 -1.10 -12.12 -5.12
N ALA A 58 -0.93 -12.30 -6.43
CA ALA A 58 -2.05 -12.56 -7.32
C ALA A 58 -2.53 -13.97 -6.99
N GLU A 59 -3.80 -14.10 -6.60
CA GLU A 59 -4.46 -15.38 -6.85
C GLU A 59 -4.39 -15.59 -8.36
N GLU A 60 -3.85 -16.74 -8.77
CA GLU A 60 -3.99 -17.20 -10.16
C GLU A 60 -5.47 -17.07 -10.52
N ILE A 61 -5.76 -16.25 -11.53
CA ILE A 61 -7.06 -16.31 -12.20
C ILE A 61 -7.05 -17.66 -12.92
N ALA A 62 -7.53 -18.69 -12.24
CA ALA A 62 -7.84 -19.99 -12.81
C ALA A 62 -9.12 -19.93 -13.63
#